data_AF-A0A7W7AM72-F1
#
_entry.id   AF-A0A7W7AM72-F1
#
_cell.length_a   1.000
_cell.length_b   1.000
_cell.length_c   1.000
_cell.angle_alpha   90.00
_cell.angle_beta   90.00
_cell.angle_gamma   90.00
#
_symmetry.space_group_name_H-M   'P 1'
#
loop_
_entity.id
_entity.type
_entity.pdbx_description
1 polymer ?
#
loop_
_entity_poly.entity_id
_entity_poly.type
_entity_poly.pdbx_seq_one_letter_code
_entity_poly.pdbx_strand_id
1 'polypeptide(L)'
;MMGKPGRALRSDGIVTRERILESAGELFGSRGLASTTSKAIAAHAEVDLASINYHFGSRDELYRAVLVEAHRRFVRLEELERIAEGSATAEQKLGMLLNAIVGRIAGSTHWSATVLARELAAPSAHISVLRDEEAPPKLQIVLRILHDITGVPIGAPDLLCCLISVAAPCAMLLVAGDNIPVPGNNVLRMDRRTLASHLHRFALAGLHAAGEDYRARQEEDHAQTPA
;
A
#
# COMPACT_ATOMS: atom_id res chain seq x y z
N MET A 1 -9.42 -7.51 -50.13
CA MET A 1 -9.64 -7.02 -48.75
C MET A 1 -8.93 -7.97 -47.80
N MET A 2 -7.71 -7.64 -47.36
CA MET A 2 -6.93 -8.47 -46.43
C MET A 2 -7.17 -7.95 -45.00
N GLY A 3 -7.70 -8.79 -44.12
CA GLY A 3 -8.04 -8.43 -42.74
C GLY A 3 -6.79 -8.11 -41.90
N LYS A 4 -6.86 -7.04 -41.10
CA LYS A 4 -5.80 -6.57 -40.20
C LYS A 4 -5.46 -7.63 -39.11
N PRO A 5 -4.19 -8.05 -38.93
CA PRO A 5 -3.75 -8.94 -37.85
C PRO A 5 -3.55 -8.19 -36.51
N GLY A 6 -4.42 -7.24 -36.18
CA GLY A 6 -4.22 -6.30 -35.07
C GLY A 6 -4.62 -6.81 -33.68
N ARG A 7 -5.21 -8.01 -33.58
CA ARG A 7 -5.77 -8.54 -32.32
C ARG A 7 -4.86 -9.57 -31.64
N ALA A 8 -4.21 -10.46 -32.41
CA ALA A 8 -3.32 -11.49 -31.88
C ALA A 8 -1.96 -10.93 -31.39
N LEU A 9 -1.31 -10.05 -32.16
CA LEU A 9 -0.05 -9.41 -31.72
C LEU A 9 -0.21 -8.57 -30.44
N ARG A 10 -1.40 -8.01 -30.21
CA ARG A 10 -1.68 -7.22 -28.99
C ARG A 10 -1.93 -8.11 -27.78
N SER A 11 -2.57 -9.28 -27.94
CA SER A 11 -2.72 -10.23 -26.83
C SER A 11 -1.38 -10.83 -26.43
N ASP A 12 -0.54 -11.18 -27.39
CA ASP A 12 0.76 -11.80 -27.10
C ASP A 12 1.70 -10.83 -26.37
N GLY A 13 1.69 -9.54 -26.75
CA GLY A 13 2.46 -8.51 -26.07
C GLY A 13 1.99 -8.22 -24.63
N ILE A 14 0.70 -8.35 -24.34
CA ILE A 14 0.17 -8.20 -22.97
C ILE A 14 0.63 -9.37 -22.10
N VAL A 15 0.50 -10.61 -22.60
CA VAL A 15 0.92 -11.82 -21.89
C VAL A 15 2.42 -11.81 -21.61
N THR A 16 3.25 -11.42 -22.58
CA THR A 16 4.71 -11.29 -22.38
C THR A 16 5.04 -10.22 -21.35
N ARG A 17 4.38 -9.05 -21.40
CA ARG A 17 4.57 -7.99 -20.42
C ARG A 17 4.22 -8.44 -19.00
N GLU A 18 3.11 -9.15 -18.83
CA GLU A 18 2.68 -9.72 -17.54
C GLU A 18 3.68 -10.75 -17.03
N ARG A 19 4.13 -11.69 -17.87
CA ARG A 19 5.17 -12.67 -17.50
C ARG A 19 6.44 -12.00 -16.99
N ILE A 20 6.93 -10.97 -17.70
CA ILE A 20 8.11 -10.21 -17.26
C ILE A 20 7.85 -9.55 -15.90
N LEU A 21 6.66 -8.97 -15.70
CA LEU A 21 6.31 -8.30 -14.45
C LEU A 21 6.26 -9.27 -13.26
N GLU A 22 5.61 -10.43 -13.42
CA GLU A 22 5.56 -11.49 -12.40
C GLU A 22 6.97 -11.98 -12.05
N SER A 23 7.76 -12.36 -13.08
CA SER A 23 9.12 -12.84 -12.88
C SER A 23 10.03 -11.81 -12.22
N ALA A 24 9.89 -10.53 -12.58
CA ALA A 24 10.61 -9.45 -11.94
C ALA A 24 10.19 -9.28 -10.48
N GLY A 25 8.88 -9.30 -10.20
CA GLY A 25 8.32 -9.21 -8.86
C GLY A 25 8.86 -10.30 -7.93
N GLU A 26 8.87 -11.55 -8.37
CA GLU A 26 9.43 -12.68 -7.62
C GLU A 26 10.92 -12.53 -7.32
N LEU A 27 11.71 -12.13 -8.31
CA LEU A 27 13.16 -11.96 -8.14
C LEU A 27 13.50 -10.76 -7.26
N PHE A 28 12.82 -9.62 -7.45
CA PHE A 28 12.99 -8.45 -6.60
C PHE A 28 12.52 -8.72 -5.17
N GLY A 29 11.41 -9.43 -4.99
CA GLY A 29 10.91 -9.84 -3.69
C GLY A 29 11.88 -10.78 -2.96
N SER A 30 12.48 -11.74 -3.65
CA SER A 30 13.40 -12.72 -3.04
C SER A 30 14.81 -12.17 -2.81
N ARG A 31 15.40 -11.48 -3.80
CA ARG A 31 16.82 -11.07 -3.81
C ARG A 31 17.06 -9.58 -3.58
N GLY A 32 16.03 -8.75 -3.74
CA GLY A 32 16.15 -7.29 -3.75
C GLY A 32 16.56 -6.71 -5.11
N LEU A 33 16.43 -5.39 -5.26
CA LEU A 33 16.74 -4.66 -6.49
C LEU A 33 18.22 -4.78 -6.91
N ALA A 34 19.14 -4.53 -5.98
CA ALA A 34 20.58 -4.52 -6.26
C ALA A 34 21.11 -5.86 -6.80
N SER A 35 20.58 -6.97 -6.27
CA SER A 35 21.01 -8.33 -6.60
C SER A 35 20.25 -8.95 -7.78
N THR A 36 19.35 -8.21 -8.41
CA THR A 36 18.52 -8.71 -9.52
C THR A 36 18.93 -8.05 -10.84
N THR A 37 19.33 -8.87 -11.83
CA THR A 37 19.78 -8.39 -13.14
C THR A 37 18.71 -8.60 -14.21
N SER A 38 18.67 -7.74 -15.24
CA SER A 38 17.74 -7.91 -16.36
C SER A 38 17.93 -9.25 -17.09
N LYS A 39 19.16 -9.79 -17.11
CA LYS A 39 19.43 -11.13 -17.66
C LYS A 39 18.76 -12.23 -16.84
N ALA A 40 18.81 -12.14 -15.51
CA ALA A 40 18.14 -13.09 -14.63
C ALA A 40 16.62 -13.02 -14.79
N ILE A 41 16.06 -11.81 -14.92
CA ILE A 41 14.62 -11.62 -15.18
C ILE A 41 14.23 -12.22 -16.53
N ALA A 42 14.98 -11.94 -17.60
CA ALA A 42 14.69 -12.47 -18.94
C ALA A 42 14.72 -14.00 -18.96
N ALA A 43 15.72 -14.59 -18.31
CA ALA A 43 15.83 -16.04 -18.16
C ALA A 43 14.65 -16.64 -17.37
N HIS A 44 14.28 -16.02 -16.24
CA HIS A 44 13.18 -16.49 -15.39
C HIS A 44 11.80 -16.32 -16.05
N ALA A 45 11.64 -15.26 -16.85
CA ALA A 45 10.44 -14.99 -17.62
C ALA A 45 10.37 -15.79 -18.93
N GLU A 46 11.42 -16.52 -19.31
CA GLU A 46 11.58 -17.23 -20.59
C GLU A 46 11.33 -16.31 -21.81
N VAL A 47 12.00 -15.15 -21.80
CA VAL A 47 11.97 -14.15 -22.89
C VAL A 47 13.38 -13.69 -23.25
N ASP A 48 13.52 -13.03 -24.39
CA ASP A 48 14.77 -12.34 -24.71
C ASP A 48 14.94 -11.05 -23.88
N LEU A 49 16.18 -10.60 -23.73
CA LEU A 49 16.49 -9.36 -22.99
C LEU A 49 15.90 -8.12 -23.69
N ALA A 50 15.75 -8.16 -25.01
CA ALA A 50 15.20 -7.06 -25.79
C ALA A 50 13.71 -6.80 -25.45
N SER A 51 12.97 -7.84 -25.06
CA SER A 51 11.57 -7.79 -24.66
C SER A 51 11.38 -6.98 -23.38
N ILE A 52 12.32 -7.06 -22.43
CA ILE A 52 12.30 -6.23 -21.23
C ILE A 52 12.44 -4.75 -21.61
N ASN A 53 13.43 -4.42 -22.44
CA ASN A 53 13.65 -3.05 -22.90
C ASN A 53 12.47 -2.54 -23.75
N TYR A 54 11.86 -3.40 -24.56
CA TYR A 54 10.69 -3.06 -25.37
C TYR A 54 9.46 -2.75 -24.51
N HIS A 55 9.18 -3.54 -23.48
CA HIS A 55 7.97 -3.39 -22.65
C HIS A 55 8.11 -2.38 -21.51
N PHE A 56 9.31 -2.20 -20.96
CA PHE A 56 9.55 -1.40 -19.76
C PHE A 56 10.65 -0.36 -19.93
N GLY A 57 11.41 -0.37 -21.02
CA GLY A 57 12.50 0.59 -21.27
C GLY A 57 13.79 0.27 -20.51
N SER A 58 13.72 0.12 -19.18
CA SER A 58 14.88 -0.17 -18.33
C SER A 58 14.53 -1.08 -17.15
N ARG A 59 15.56 -1.57 -16.44
CA ARG A 59 15.37 -2.34 -15.20
C ARG A 59 14.72 -1.49 -14.10
N ASP A 60 15.08 -0.22 -14.03
CA ASP A 60 14.60 0.71 -13.00
C ASP A 60 13.12 1.06 -13.25
N GLU A 61 12.74 1.25 -14.52
CA GLU A 61 11.33 1.42 -14.92
C GLU A 61 10.52 0.13 -14.71
N LEU A 62 11.11 -1.03 -14.97
CA LEU A 62 10.49 -2.31 -14.60
C LEU A 62 10.29 -2.40 -13.07
N TYR A 63 11.25 -1.96 -12.26
CA TYR A 63 11.08 -1.95 -10.81
C TYR A 63 9.98 -0.99 -10.35
N ARG A 64 9.89 0.21 -10.94
CA ARG A 64 8.77 1.15 -10.72
C ARG A 64 7.42 0.49 -11.04
N ALA A 65 7.31 -0.21 -12.18
CA ALA A 65 6.10 -0.93 -12.56
C ALA A 65 5.76 -2.07 -11.58
N VAL A 66 6.77 -2.78 -11.07
CA VAL A 66 6.60 -3.81 -10.02
C VAL A 66 6.09 -3.20 -8.72
N LEU A 67 6.62 -2.04 -8.28
CA LEU A 67 6.14 -1.34 -7.09
C LEU A 67 4.66 -0.94 -7.23
N VAL A 68 4.31 -0.34 -8.38
CA VAL A 68 2.92 0.05 -8.71
C VAL A 68 1.99 -1.16 -8.63
N GLU A 69 2.35 -2.26 -9.29
CA GLU A 69 1.53 -3.48 -9.28
C GLU A 69 1.47 -4.12 -7.89
N ALA A 70 2.57 -4.13 -7.15
CA ALA A 70 2.60 -4.62 -5.78
C ALA A 70 1.61 -3.86 -4.89
N HIS A 71 1.64 -2.52 -4.98
CA HIS A 71 0.75 -1.65 -4.23
C HIS A 71 -0.71 -1.78 -4.66
N ARG A 72 -0.98 -1.96 -5.96
CA ARG A 72 -2.34 -2.23 -6.48
C ARG A 72 -2.92 -3.53 -5.92
N ARG A 73 -2.14 -4.61 -5.91
CA ARG A 73 -2.56 -5.89 -5.33
C ARG A 73 -2.74 -5.81 -3.82
N PHE A 74 -1.84 -5.10 -3.14
CA PHE A 74 -1.86 -5.01 -1.68
C PHE A 74 -2.95 -4.06 -1.18
N VAL A 75 -3.16 -2.91 -1.80
CA VAL A 75 -4.22 -1.93 -1.48
C VAL A 75 -5.08 -1.72 -2.72
N ARG A 76 -6.20 -2.45 -2.79
CA ARG A 76 -7.13 -2.41 -3.92
C ARG A 76 -8.04 -1.18 -3.83
N LEU A 77 -8.04 -0.34 -4.86
CA LEU A 77 -8.83 0.89 -4.88
C LEU A 77 -10.33 0.58 -4.84
N GLU A 78 -10.77 -0.42 -5.58
CA GLU A 78 -12.18 -0.83 -5.69
C GLU A 78 -12.73 -1.31 -4.34
N GLU A 79 -11.87 -1.89 -3.50
CA GLU A 79 -12.22 -2.26 -2.13
C GLU A 79 -12.34 -1.04 -1.21
N LEU A 80 -11.43 -0.06 -1.34
CA LEU A 80 -11.52 1.19 -0.60
C LEU A 80 -12.80 1.96 -0.96
N GLU A 81 -13.09 2.09 -2.26
CA GLU A 81 -14.29 2.76 -2.78
C GLU A 81 -15.56 2.10 -2.25
N ARG A 82 -15.66 0.76 -2.36
CA ARG A 82 -16.79 0.00 -1.83
C ARG A 82 -16.98 0.18 -0.33
N ILE A 83 -15.89 0.27 0.45
CA ILE A 83 -15.98 0.55 1.89
C ILE A 83 -16.45 1.99 2.11
N ALA A 84 -15.91 2.95 1.37
CA ALA A 84 -16.23 4.37 1.48
C ALA A 84 -17.68 4.70 1.12
N GLU A 85 -18.21 4.06 0.08
CA GLU A 85 -19.58 4.23 -0.42
C GLU A 85 -20.63 3.47 0.41
N GLY A 86 -20.19 2.53 1.24
CA GLY A 86 -21.07 1.79 2.14
C GLY A 86 -21.77 2.68 3.17
N SER A 87 -22.91 2.20 3.69
CA SER A 87 -23.73 2.89 4.70
C SER A 87 -23.17 2.80 6.14
N ALA A 88 -22.02 2.16 6.32
CA ALA A 88 -21.36 2.05 7.62
C ALA A 88 -20.87 3.42 8.13
N THR A 89 -20.73 3.57 9.45
CA THR A 89 -20.13 4.77 10.05
C THR A 89 -18.64 4.86 9.70
N ALA A 90 -18.03 6.04 9.85
CA ALA A 90 -16.61 6.23 9.55
C ALA A 90 -15.72 5.32 10.41
N GLU A 91 -16.08 5.11 11.69
CA GLU A 91 -15.41 4.18 12.60
C GLU A 91 -15.51 2.74 12.08
N GLN A 92 -16.71 2.30 11.68
CA GLN A 92 -16.89 0.97 11.12
C GLN A 92 -16.09 0.76 9.83
N LYS A 93 -16.04 1.79 8.96
CA LYS A 93 -15.24 1.78 7.73
C LYS A 93 -13.75 1.62 8.05
N LEU A 94 -13.22 2.35 9.02
CA LEU A 94 -11.83 2.19 9.48
C LEU A 94 -11.57 0.75 9.96
N GLY A 95 -12.48 0.17 10.75
CA GLY A 95 -12.39 -1.23 11.18
C GLY A 95 -12.35 -2.22 10.02
N MET A 96 -13.18 -2.02 8.98
CA MET A 96 -13.17 -2.84 7.77
C MET A 96 -11.84 -2.73 7.01
N LEU A 97 -11.29 -1.53 6.91
CA LEU A 97 -9.99 -1.29 6.26
C LEU A 97 -8.84 -1.99 6.99
N LEU A 98 -8.77 -1.84 8.31
CA LEU A 98 -7.74 -2.48 9.12
C LEU A 98 -7.85 -4.00 9.05
N ASN A 99 -9.07 -4.55 9.09
CA ASN A 99 -9.28 -5.98 8.93
C ASN A 99 -8.82 -6.49 7.55
N ALA A 100 -9.11 -5.76 6.48
CA ALA A 100 -8.66 -6.13 5.14
C ALA A 100 -7.13 -6.08 5.01
N ILE A 101 -6.48 -5.03 5.55
CA ILE A 101 -5.02 -4.88 5.52
C ILE A 101 -4.32 -5.98 6.34
N VAL A 102 -4.73 -6.17 7.60
CA VAL A 102 -4.16 -7.20 8.48
C VAL A 102 -4.37 -8.60 7.90
N GLY A 103 -5.52 -8.85 7.28
CA GLY A 103 -5.82 -10.10 6.59
C GLY A 103 -4.89 -10.38 5.40
N ARG A 104 -4.43 -9.35 4.67
CA ARG A 104 -3.48 -9.51 3.57
C ARG A 104 -2.04 -9.68 4.03
N ILE A 105 -1.66 -9.08 5.16
CA ILE A 105 -0.31 -9.23 5.72
C ILE A 105 -0.07 -10.70 6.11
N ALA A 106 -1.04 -11.32 6.77
CA ALA A 106 -0.92 -12.71 7.17
C ALA A 106 -1.29 -13.67 6.05
N GLY A 107 -0.36 -14.55 5.69
CA GLY A 107 -0.56 -15.54 4.65
C GLY A 107 -0.20 -15.06 3.23
N SER A 108 0.29 -13.83 3.07
CA SER A 108 0.84 -13.43 1.77
C SER A 108 2.23 -14.03 1.56
N THR A 109 2.28 -15.15 0.85
CA THR A 109 3.50 -15.65 0.19
C THR A 109 3.75 -14.97 -1.16
N HIS A 110 2.84 -14.09 -1.58
CA HIS A 110 2.91 -13.43 -2.87
C HIS A 110 3.99 -12.34 -2.87
N TRP A 111 4.72 -12.22 -3.99
CA TRP A 111 5.87 -11.33 -4.12
C TRP A 111 5.54 -9.86 -3.86
N SER A 112 4.29 -9.45 -4.09
CA SER A 112 3.82 -8.06 -3.90
C SER A 112 4.01 -7.57 -2.47
N ALA A 113 3.62 -8.36 -1.46
CA ALA A 113 3.81 -7.98 -0.07
C ALA A 113 5.30 -7.92 0.27
N THR A 114 6.09 -8.86 -0.22
CA THR A 114 7.54 -8.91 0.02
C THR A 114 8.27 -7.71 -0.58
N VAL A 115 7.92 -7.30 -1.81
CA VAL A 115 8.50 -6.12 -2.45
C VAL A 115 8.15 -4.86 -1.66
N LEU A 116 6.90 -4.68 -1.26
CA LEU A 116 6.49 -3.53 -0.45
C LEU A 116 7.16 -3.53 0.92
N ALA A 117 7.26 -4.68 1.59
CA ALA A 117 7.95 -4.80 2.87
C ALA A 117 9.41 -4.36 2.77
N ARG A 118 10.12 -4.78 1.71
CA ARG A 118 11.51 -4.37 1.46
C ARG A 118 11.63 -2.87 1.21
N GLU A 119 10.76 -2.33 0.37
CA GLU A 119 10.78 -0.90 0.04
C GLU A 119 10.40 -0.03 1.25
N LEU A 120 9.51 -0.49 2.13
CA LEU A 120 9.20 0.20 3.39
C LEU A 120 10.34 0.11 4.40
N ALA A 121 11.06 -1.02 4.45
CA ALA A 121 12.19 -1.21 5.36
C ALA A 121 13.43 -0.40 4.95
N ALA A 122 13.66 -0.26 3.64
CA ALA A 122 14.78 0.49 3.08
C ALA A 122 14.33 1.21 1.79
N PRO A 123 13.71 2.39 1.89
CA PRO A 123 13.18 3.11 0.74
C PRO A 123 14.25 3.43 -0.31
N SER A 124 13.97 3.12 -1.56
CA SER A 124 14.79 3.49 -2.71
C SER A 124 14.32 4.83 -3.31
N ALA A 125 15.03 5.33 -4.32
CA ALA A 125 14.57 6.48 -5.10
C ALA A 125 13.24 6.21 -5.84
N HIS A 126 12.88 4.93 -6.05
CA HIS A 126 11.71 4.52 -6.82
C HIS A 126 10.40 4.58 -6.03
N ILE A 127 10.41 4.61 -4.68
CA ILE A 127 9.20 4.72 -3.84
C ILE A 127 8.31 5.92 -4.23
N SER A 128 8.92 6.97 -4.80
CA SER A 128 8.22 8.15 -5.33
C SER A 128 7.11 7.79 -6.33
N VAL A 129 7.28 6.72 -7.11
CA VAL A 129 6.25 6.23 -8.05
C VAL A 129 4.93 5.94 -7.35
N LEU A 130 4.98 5.41 -6.12
CA LEU A 130 3.75 5.10 -5.38
C LEU A 130 3.05 6.38 -4.97
N ARG A 131 3.79 7.38 -4.48
CA ARG A 131 3.22 8.69 -4.11
C ARG A 131 2.61 9.39 -5.33
N ASP A 132 3.28 9.31 -6.48
CA ASP A 132 2.93 10.10 -7.65
C ASP A 132 1.82 9.43 -8.48
N GLU A 133 1.77 8.09 -8.55
CA GLU A 133 0.88 7.37 -9.47
C GLU A 133 -0.22 6.54 -8.78
N GLU A 134 0.00 6.03 -7.55
CA GLU A 134 -0.88 5.02 -6.96
C GLU A 134 -1.54 5.41 -5.62
N ALA A 135 -0.84 6.18 -4.80
CA ALA A 135 -1.30 6.60 -3.48
C ALA A 135 -2.41 7.65 -3.51
N PRO A 136 -2.45 8.65 -4.42
CA PRO A 136 -3.38 9.77 -4.30
C PRO A 136 -4.87 9.39 -4.17
N PRO A 137 -5.47 8.55 -5.04
CA PRO A 137 -6.89 8.21 -4.91
C PRO A 137 -7.17 7.41 -3.62
N LYS A 138 -6.27 6.50 -3.25
CA LYS A 138 -6.40 5.66 -2.05
C LYS A 138 -6.29 6.51 -0.78
N LEU A 139 -5.34 7.45 -0.78
CA LEU A 139 -5.08 8.35 0.33
C LEU A 139 -6.26 9.30 0.58
N GLN A 140 -6.87 9.83 -0.47
CA GLN A 140 -8.06 10.70 -0.35
C GLN A 140 -9.21 9.98 0.37
N ILE A 141 -9.45 8.71 0.05
CA ILE A 141 -10.49 7.91 0.71
C ILE A 141 -10.18 7.74 2.20
N VAL A 142 -8.94 7.36 2.53
CA VAL A 142 -8.54 7.16 3.94
C VAL A 142 -8.62 8.48 4.72
N LEU A 143 -8.10 9.58 4.15
CA LEU A 143 -8.15 10.89 4.78
C LEU A 143 -9.59 11.37 5.01
N ARG A 144 -10.52 11.07 4.11
CA ARG A 144 -11.94 11.36 4.32
C ARG A 144 -12.49 10.62 5.54
N ILE A 145 -12.21 9.32 5.66
CA ILE A 145 -12.66 8.52 6.81
C ILE A 145 -12.08 9.08 8.12
N LEU A 146 -10.79 9.42 8.13
CA LEU A 146 -10.15 9.98 9.31
C LEU A 146 -10.70 11.38 9.65
N HIS A 147 -10.99 12.20 8.64
CA HIS A 147 -11.64 13.49 8.82
C HIS A 147 -13.02 13.32 9.46
N ASP A 148 -13.82 12.37 8.97
CA ASP A 148 -15.18 12.12 9.48
C ASP A 148 -15.18 11.63 10.94
N ILE A 149 -14.12 10.92 11.38
CA ILE A 149 -13.95 10.48 12.79
C ILE A 149 -13.45 11.61 13.69
N THR A 150 -12.47 12.38 13.22
CA THR A 150 -11.72 13.32 14.05
C THR A 150 -12.30 14.74 14.02
N GLY A 151 -12.99 15.12 12.94
CA GLY A 151 -13.36 16.50 12.63
C GLY A 151 -12.20 17.36 12.12
N VAL A 152 -10.98 16.84 12.04
CA VAL A 152 -9.79 17.59 11.61
C VAL A 152 -9.83 17.80 10.09
N PRO A 153 -9.68 19.03 9.57
CA PRO A 153 -9.77 19.31 8.13
C PRO A 153 -8.76 18.53 7.28
N ILE A 154 -9.20 18.11 6.08
CA ILE A 154 -8.29 17.53 5.09
C ILE A 154 -7.28 18.61 4.67
N GLY A 155 -5.98 18.28 4.80
CA GLY A 155 -4.87 19.20 4.55
C GLY A 155 -4.22 19.74 5.83
N ALA A 156 -4.86 19.57 7.00
CA ALA A 156 -4.22 19.89 8.27
C ALA A 156 -3.11 18.87 8.59
N PRO A 157 -1.94 19.31 9.12
CA PRO A 157 -0.87 18.41 9.53
C PRO A 157 -1.32 17.35 10.54
N ASP A 158 -2.25 17.69 11.44
CA ASP A 158 -2.81 16.79 12.46
C ASP A 158 -3.50 15.57 11.85
N LEU A 159 -4.17 15.73 10.71
CA LEU A 159 -4.81 14.61 10.01
C LEU A 159 -3.76 13.67 9.37
N LEU A 160 -2.62 14.21 8.94
CA LEU A 160 -1.49 13.40 8.48
C LEU A 160 -0.85 12.64 9.63
N CYS A 161 -0.73 13.24 10.82
CA CYS A 161 -0.30 12.54 12.03
C CYS A 161 -1.25 11.40 12.39
N CYS A 162 -2.56 11.61 12.26
CA CYS A 162 -3.57 10.57 12.43
C CYS A 162 -3.37 9.42 11.44
N LEU A 163 -3.21 9.72 10.15
CA LEU A 163 -2.93 8.72 9.13
C LEU A 163 -1.68 7.89 9.45
N ILE A 164 -0.58 8.55 9.78
CA ILE A 164 0.68 7.89 10.12
C ILE A 164 0.49 6.97 11.33
N SER A 165 -0.21 7.45 12.36
CA SER A 165 -0.48 6.67 13.59
C SER A 165 -1.33 5.43 13.33
N VAL A 166 -2.29 5.51 12.40
CA VAL A 166 -3.13 4.38 11.99
C VAL A 166 -2.36 3.40 11.09
N ALA A 167 -1.56 3.91 10.16
CA ALA A 167 -0.87 3.11 9.15
C ALA A 167 0.41 2.44 9.68
N ALA A 168 1.13 3.09 10.60
CA ALA A 168 2.43 2.61 11.10
C ALA A 168 2.38 1.21 11.72
N PRO A 169 1.38 0.83 12.55
CA PRO A 169 1.27 -0.54 13.04
C PRO A 169 1.10 -1.57 11.91
N CYS A 170 0.31 -1.27 10.88
CA CYS A 170 0.17 -2.16 9.72
C CYS A 170 1.47 -2.26 8.91
N ALA A 171 2.15 -1.14 8.69
CA ALA A 171 3.46 -1.12 8.03
C ALA A 171 4.50 -1.93 8.81
N MET A 172 4.53 -1.79 10.14
CA MET A 172 5.41 -2.57 11.02
C MET A 172 5.13 -4.07 10.90
N LEU A 173 3.86 -4.49 10.92
CA LEU A 173 3.51 -5.91 10.75
C LEU A 173 3.94 -6.45 9.39
N LEU A 174 3.81 -5.65 8.33
CA LEU A 174 4.24 -6.01 6.98
C LEU A 174 5.77 -6.14 6.86
N VAL A 175 6.52 -5.15 7.38
CA VAL A 175 7.99 -5.12 7.33
C VAL A 175 8.59 -6.23 8.18
N ALA A 176 8.06 -6.39 9.39
CA ALA A 176 8.67 -7.29 10.34
C ALA A 176 8.44 -8.76 9.94
N GLY A 177 7.25 -9.09 9.41
CA GLY A 177 6.90 -10.45 9.03
C GLY A 177 7.27 -11.46 10.14
N ASP A 178 7.56 -12.71 9.81
CA ASP A 178 7.92 -13.72 10.82
C ASP A 178 9.29 -13.49 11.52
N ASN A 179 10.01 -12.41 11.18
CA ASN A 179 11.36 -12.13 11.68
C ASN A 179 11.38 -11.44 13.06
N ILE A 180 10.23 -11.11 13.65
CA ILE A 180 10.22 -10.52 15.01
C ILE A 180 10.71 -11.56 16.03
N PRO A 181 11.74 -11.26 16.85
CA PRO A 181 12.16 -12.14 17.94
C PRO A 181 11.05 -12.34 18.98
N VAL A 182 11.13 -13.43 19.75
CA VAL A 182 10.25 -13.65 20.90
C VAL A 182 10.50 -12.54 21.94
N PRO A 183 9.46 -11.95 22.57
CA PRO A 183 8.04 -12.33 22.51
C PRO A 183 7.22 -11.69 21.38
N GLY A 184 7.81 -10.80 20.57
CA GLY A 184 7.06 -10.03 19.57
C GLY A 184 6.45 -10.88 18.43
N ASN A 185 7.05 -12.03 18.09
CA ASN A 185 6.42 -12.98 17.15
C ASN A 185 5.05 -13.48 17.62
N ASN A 186 4.79 -13.49 18.94
CA ASN A 186 3.50 -13.94 19.47
C ASN A 186 2.34 -13.08 18.95
N VAL A 187 2.57 -11.78 18.72
CA VAL A 187 1.60 -10.85 18.12
C VAL A 187 1.24 -11.27 16.70
N LEU A 188 2.25 -11.65 15.92
CA LEU A 188 2.10 -12.13 14.55
C LEU A 188 1.52 -13.53 14.46
N ARG A 189 1.40 -14.26 15.57
CA ARG A 189 0.72 -15.56 15.67
C ARG A 189 -0.71 -15.45 16.19
N MET A 190 -1.13 -14.27 16.66
CA MET A 190 -2.51 -14.04 17.10
C MET A 190 -3.52 -14.30 15.97
N ASP A 191 -4.76 -14.61 16.32
CA ASP A 191 -5.85 -14.60 15.36
C ASP A 191 -5.96 -13.23 14.66
N ARG A 192 -6.20 -13.22 13.35
CA ARG A 192 -6.17 -11.99 12.56
C ARG A 192 -7.28 -11.02 12.90
N ARG A 193 -8.48 -11.54 13.16
CA ARG A 193 -9.61 -10.70 13.55
C ARG A 193 -9.34 -10.09 14.91
N THR A 194 -8.71 -10.84 15.81
CA THR A 194 -8.29 -10.36 17.12
C THR A 194 -7.27 -9.22 17.00
N LEU A 195 -6.24 -9.39 16.18
CA LEU A 195 -5.23 -8.34 15.94
C LEU A 195 -5.84 -7.10 15.28
N ALA A 196 -6.63 -7.28 14.22
CA ALA A 196 -7.32 -6.18 13.55
C ALA A 196 -8.27 -5.42 14.49
N SER A 197 -9.03 -6.15 15.32
CA SER A 197 -9.92 -5.56 16.34
C SER A 197 -9.14 -4.79 17.42
N HIS A 198 -7.96 -5.27 17.82
CA HIS A 198 -7.08 -4.53 18.72
C HIS A 198 -6.57 -3.23 18.08
N LEU A 199 -6.00 -3.30 16.87
CA LEU A 199 -5.52 -2.12 16.14
C LEU A 199 -6.63 -1.11 15.91
N HIS A 200 -7.83 -1.57 15.56
CA HIS A 200 -8.99 -0.72 15.36
C HIS A 200 -9.40 0.01 16.64
N ARG A 201 -9.52 -0.69 17.77
CA ARG A 201 -9.84 -0.06 19.07
C ARG A 201 -8.80 0.98 19.49
N PHE A 202 -7.52 0.66 19.32
CA PHE A 202 -6.43 1.57 19.66
C PHE A 202 -6.43 2.81 18.76
N ALA A 203 -6.59 2.60 17.44
CA ALA A 203 -6.70 3.68 16.46
C ALA A 203 -7.87 4.61 16.75
N LEU A 204 -9.08 4.07 17.00
CA LEU A 204 -10.25 4.90 17.29
C LEU A 204 -10.06 5.76 18.54
N ALA A 205 -9.55 5.19 19.62
CA ALA A 205 -9.29 5.94 20.84
C ALA A 205 -8.31 7.11 20.58
N GLY A 206 -7.22 6.86 19.83
CA GLY A 206 -6.27 7.89 19.45
C GLY A 206 -6.85 8.96 18.53
N LEU A 207 -7.70 8.57 17.58
CA LEU A 207 -8.35 9.50 16.65
C LEU A 207 -9.33 10.43 17.36
N HIS A 208 -10.16 9.90 18.26
CA HIS A 208 -11.06 10.76 19.06
C HIS A 208 -10.28 11.74 19.93
N ALA A 209 -9.22 11.28 20.60
CA ALA A 209 -8.36 12.16 21.38
C ALA A 209 -7.70 13.26 20.52
N ALA A 210 -7.23 12.92 19.31
CA ALA A 210 -6.67 13.90 18.38
C ALA A 210 -7.70 14.95 17.93
N GLY A 211 -8.96 14.54 17.70
CA GLY A 211 -10.05 15.44 17.34
C GLY A 211 -10.49 16.36 18.47
N GLU A 212 -10.45 15.89 19.72
CA GLU A 212 -10.68 16.70 20.92
C GLU A 212 -9.57 17.74 21.11
N ASP A 213 -8.31 17.31 21.04
CA ASP A 213 -7.14 18.19 21.17
C ASP A 213 -7.11 19.27 20.08
N TYR A 214 -7.41 18.90 18.83
CA TYR A 214 -7.48 19.87 17.73
C TYR A 214 -8.54 20.95 17.98
N ARG A 215 -9.73 20.57 18.45
CA ARG A 215 -10.81 21.53 18.75
C ARG A 215 -10.45 22.45 19.92
N ALA A 216 -9.87 21.91 20.98
CA ALA A 216 -9.44 22.70 22.14
C ALA A 216 -8.41 23.77 21.73
N ARG A 217 -7.40 23.41 20.93
CA ARG A 217 -6.40 24.38 20.42
C ARG A 217 -7.02 25.48 19.56
N GLN A 218 -8.02 25.16 18.74
CA GLN A 218 -8.73 26.16 17.93
C GLN A 218 -9.52 27.14 18.79
N GLU A 219 -10.20 26.67 19.84
CA GLU A 219 -10.95 27.54 20.77
C GLU A 219 -10.03 28.51 21.51
N GLU A 220 -8.84 28.05 21.92
CA GLU A 220 -7.82 28.89 22.56
C GLU A 220 -7.27 29.98 21.62
N ASP A 221 -6.96 29.64 20.36
CA ASP A 221 -6.47 30.59 19.36
C ASP A 221 -7.52 31.65 19.00
N HIS A 222 -8.79 31.27 18.90
CA HIS A 222 -9.90 32.19 18.64
C HIS A 222 -10.16 33.12 19.85
N ALA A 223 -9.96 32.63 21.08
CA ALA A 223 -10.10 33.45 22.29
C ALA A 223 -8.96 34.47 22.46
N GLN A 224 -7.81 34.26 21.81
CA GLN A 224 -6.60 35.09 21.95
C GLN A 224 -6.44 36.15 20.86
N THR A 225 -7.30 36.20 19.84
CA THR A 225 -7.27 37.23 18.78
C THR A 225 -8.28 38.34 19.11
N PRO A 226 -7.87 39.54 19.57
CA PRO A 226 -8.80 40.63 19.83
C PRO A 226 -9.27 41.27 18.52
N ALA A 227 -10.55 41.68 18.49
CA ALA A 227 -11.18 42.44 17.41
C ALA A 227 -10.55 43.83 17.20
#